data_AF-A0A0B6YT75-F1
#
_entry.id   AF-A0A0B6YT75-F1
#
_cell.length_a   1.000
_cell.length_b   1.000
_cell.length_c   1.000
_cell.angle_alpha   90.00
_cell.angle_beta   90.00
_cell.angle_gamma   90.00
#
_symmetry.space_group_name_H-M   'P 1'
#
loop_
_entity.id
_entity.type
_entity.pdbx_description
1 polymer ?
#
loop_
_entity_poly.entity_id
_entity_poly.type
_entity_poly.pdbx_seq_one_letter_code
_entity_poly.pdbx_strand_id
1 'polypeptide(L)'
;MSTSYNMPMHRTLHNSDDYSLENSYSPDGVTSAGMGWDEQSDGGGKFRLKRRRRCGQCGPCQVKENCNKCQYCLRKDVLKQACVYRKCVYLRKPVPR
;
A
#
# COMPACT_ATOMS: atom_id res chain seq x y z
N MET A 1 -8.47 4.00 48.30
CA MET A 1 -8.51 4.83 47.07
C MET A 1 -8.54 3.88 45.89
N SER A 2 -9.74 3.56 45.41
CA SER A 2 -9.96 2.54 44.38
C SER A 2 -10.43 3.25 43.12
N THR A 3 -9.63 3.20 42.05
CA THR A 3 -9.91 3.82 40.76
C THR A 3 -10.95 3.02 39.98
N SER A 4 -12.18 3.50 39.92
CA SER A 4 -13.24 2.97 39.06
C SER A 4 -13.09 3.54 37.63
N TYR A 5 -12.67 2.68 36.70
CA TYR A 5 -12.69 2.98 35.27
C TYR A 5 -14.14 2.94 34.76
N ASN A 6 -14.65 4.08 34.32
CA ASN A 6 -15.99 4.22 33.79
C ASN A 6 -15.92 4.18 32.25
N MET A 7 -16.31 3.07 31.64
CA MET A 7 -16.42 2.89 30.18
C MET A 7 -17.88 3.11 29.76
N PRO A 8 -18.20 4.10 28.90
CA PRO A 8 -19.57 4.28 28.41
C PRO A 8 -19.89 3.22 27.33
N MET A 9 -20.72 2.24 27.71
CA MET A 9 -21.37 1.30 26.78
C MET A 9 -22.52 2.02 26.08
N HIS A 10 -22.34 2.46 24.83
CA HIS A 10 -23.45 2.98 24.02
C HIS A 10 -24.30 1.79 23.54
N ARG A 11 -25.44 1.57 24.19
CA ARG A 11 -26.41 0.54 23.84
C ARG A 11 -27.66 1.20 23.26
N THR A 12 -27.79 1.16 21.93
CA THR A 12 -29.05 1.45 21.23
C THR A 12 -29.42 0.22 20.41
N LEU A 13 -30.35 -0.57 20.96
CA LEU A 13 -31.13 -1.58 20.24
C LEU A 13 -32.18 -0.85 19.41
N HIS A 14 -32.18 -0.97 18.07
CA HIS A 14 -33.42 -1.19 17.31
C HIS A 14 -33.15 -1.52 15.83
N ASN A 15 -33.75 -2.63 15.41
CA ASN A 15 -34.21 -3.05 14.09
C ASN A 15 -33.26 -3.07 12.88
N SER A 16 -33.23 -4.26 12.28
CA SER A 16 -32.86 -4.51 10.89
C SER A 16 -33.76 -3.72 9.94
N ASP A 17 -33.23 -3.53 8.72
CA ASP A 17 -33.94 -3.08 7.52
C ASP A 17 -34.11 -1.55 7.38
N ASP A 18 -33.08 -0.87 6.88
CA ASP A 18 -33.21 0.05 5.72
C ASP A 18 -31.81 0.49 5.25
N TYR A 19 -31.51 0.26 3.98
CA TYR A 19 -30.33 0.82 3.33
C TYR A 19 -30.70 2.24 2.89
N SER A 20 -29.99 3.26 3.36
CA SER A 20 -30.08 4.61 2.78
C SER A 20 -28.69 5.23 2.79
N LEU A 21 -28.03 5.12 1.63
CA LEU A 21 -26.75 5.72 1.32
C LEU A 21 -26.99 7.19 0.94
N GLU A 22 -26.91 8.11 1.90
CA GLU A 22 -26.89 9.54 1.58
C GLU A 22 -25.48 9.96 1.16
N ASN A 23 -25.40 10.24 -0.12
CA ASN A 23 -24.25 10.60 -0.92
C ASN A 23 -24.17 12.14 -0.94
N SER A 24 -23.48 12.75 0.04
CA SER A 24 -23.26 14.21 0.03
C SER A 24 -22.17 14.58 -0.99
N TYR A 25 -22.56 14.70 -2.27
CA TYR A 25 -21.77 15.38 -3.30
C TYR A 25 -21.88 16.91 -3.07
N SER A 26 -20.78 17.56 -2.71
CA SER A 26 -20.62 19.01 -2.88
C SER A 26 -19.95 19.29 -4.23
N PRO A 27 -20.62 19.96 -5.18
CA PRO A 27 -20.02 20.37 -6.44
C PRO A 27 -19.63 21.85 -6.37
N ASP A 28 -18.36 22.14 -6.07
CA ASP A 28 -17.73 23.40 -6.48
C ASP A 28 -16.41 23.08 -7.17
N GLY A 29 -16.50 22.97 -8.50
CA GLY A 29 -15.39 22.64 -9.37
C GLY A 29 -14.63 23.90 -9.78
N VAL A 30 -13.31 23.88 -9.59
CA VAL A 30 -12.31 24.37 -10.56
C VAL A 30 -10.96 23.68 -10.28
N THR A 31 -10.67 22.58 -10.97
CA THR A 31 -9.28 22.10 -11.09
C THR A 31 -8.98 21.80 -12.55
N SER A 32 -8.48 22.82 -13.25
CA SER A 32 -7.77 22.68 -14.52
C SER A 32 -6.28 22.51 -14.25
N ALA A 33 -5.81 21.26 -14.20
CA ALA A 33 -4.47 20.86 -14.60
C ALA A 33 -4.44 19.33 -14.69
N GLY A 34 -4.29 18.81 -15.91
CA GLY A 34 -4.35 17.39 -16.18
C GLY A 34 -3.27 16.60 -15.45
N MET A 35 -3.68 15.48 -14.87
CA MET A 35 -2.85 14.28 -14.73
C MET A 35 -3.74 13.08 -15.00
N GLY A 36 -3.75 12.65 -16.26
CA GLY A 36 -4.16 11.29 -16.60
C GLY A 36 -3.15 10.35 -15.96
N TRP A 37 -3.50 9.78 -14.82
CA TRP A 37 -2.78 8.62 -14.31
C TRP A 37 -3.17 7.46 -15.21
N ASP A 38 -2.22 6.96 -15.99
CA ASP A 38 -2.39 5.77 -16.80
C ASP A 38 -2.80 4.60 -15.89
N GLU A 39 -4.11 4.41 -15.74
CA GLU A 39 -4.71 3.25 -15.11
C GLU A 39 -4.54 2.08 -16.08
N GLN A 40 -3.32 1.55 -16.11
CA GLN A 40 -3.01 0.32 -16.83
C GLN A 40 -3.70 -0.83 -16.11
N SER A 41 -4.96 -1.02 -16.49
CA SER A 41 -5.85 -2.07 -16.03
C SER A 41 -5.35 -3.41 -16.56
N ASP A 42 -4.44 -4.04 -15.81
CA ASP A 42 -3.99 -5.40 -16.05
C ASP A 42 -5.15 -6.36 -15.75
N GLY A 43 -5.83 -6.76 -16.82
CA GLY A 43 -6.97 -7.66 -16.80
C GLY A 43 -6.67 -9.01 -16.13
N GLY A 44 -7.70 -9.54 -15.47
CA GLY A 44 -7.73 -10.93 -15.01
C GLY A 44 -8.15 -11.04 -13.54
N GLY A 45 -9.46 -11.20 -13.35
CA GLY A 45 -10.10 -11.48 -12.08
C GLY A 45 -9.47 -12.66 -11.34
N LYS A 46 -9.18 -12.39 -10.06
CA LYS A 46 -8.74 -13.23 -8.93
C LYS A 46 -7.97 -12.26 -8.04
N PHE A 47 -8.39 -12.05 -6.79
CA PHE A 47 -7.82 -11.10 -5.83
C PHE A 47 -6.28 -10.99 -5.91
N ARG A 48 -5.75 -10.10 -6.75
CA ARG A 48 -4.31 -9.86 -6.85
C ARG A 48 -3.92 -9.01 -5.65
N LEU A 49 -3.17 -9.60 -4.72
CA LEU A 49 -2.67 -8.86 -3.57
C LEU A 49 -1.93 -7.61 -4.06
N LYS A 50 -2.31 -6.45 -3.49
CA LYS A 50 -1.74 -5.15 -3.84
C LYS A 50 -0.21 -5.20 -3.69
N ARG A 51 0.50 -4.84 -4.76
CA ARG A 51 1.97 -4.76 -4.77
C ARG A 51 2.46 -3.73 -3.74
N ARG A 52 3.34 -4.15 -2.84
CA ARG A 52 3.94 -3.30 -1.80
C ARG A 52 4.86 -2.23 -2.40
N ARG A 53 4.90 -1.04 -1.79
CA ARG A 53 5.72 0.10 -2.22
C ARG A 53 7.04 0.19 -1.44
N ARG A 54 8.07 0.83 -2.03
CA ARG A 54 9.35 1.11 -1.36
C ARG A 54 9.15 2.21 -0.32
N CYS A 55 9.95 2.23 0.75
CA CYS A 55 9.86 3.28 1.77
C CYS A 55 10.49 4.62 1.35
N GLY A 56 11.35 4.63 0.33
CA GLY A 56 12.05 5.83 -0.14
C GLY A 56 13.24 6.26 0.73
N GLN A 57 13.16 6.11 2.06
CA GLN A 57 14.16 6.71 2.98
C GLN A 57 15.34 5.81 3.35
N CYS A 58 15.26 4.50 3.08
CA CYS A 58 16.32 3.56 3.43
C CYS A 58 17.59 3.75 2.58
N GLY A 59 18.78 3.42 3.09
CA GLY A 59 20.03 3.46 2.30
C GLY A 59 19.91 2.78 0.92
N PRO A 60 19.43 1.52 0.82
CA PRO A 60 19.16 0.87 -0.46
C PRO A 60 18.13 1.57 -1.37
N CYS A 61 17.23 2.36 -0.78
CA CYS A 61 16.20 3.11 -1.49
C CYS A 61 16.81 4.33 -2.19
N GLN A 62 17.83 4.95 -1.58
CA GLN A 62 18.54 6.12 -2.09
C GLN A 62 19.56 5.78 -3.20
N VAL A 63 19.93 4.50 -3.36
CA VAL A 63 20.81 4.06 -4.46
C VAL A 63 20.08 4.15 -5.81
N LYS A 64 20.60 5.01 -6.70
CA LYS A 64 20.05 5.29 -8.04
C LYS A 64 20.40 4.23 -9.08
N GLU A 65 21.63 3.72 -9.04
CA GLU A 65 22.15 2.79 -10.04
C GLU A 65 22.19 1.33 -9.57
N ASN A 66 22.05 0.40 -10.52
CA ASN A 66 22.25 -1.02 -10.23
C ASN A 66 23.75 -1.32 -10.13
N CYS A 67 24.14 -2.26 -9.27
CA CYS A 67 25.55 -2.61 -9.12
C CYS A 67 26.12 -3.42 -10.31
N ASN A 68 25.24 -4.02 -11.12
CA ASN A 68 25.57 -4.89 -12.27
C ASN A 68 26.50 -6.09 -11.97
N LYS A 69 26.78 -6.37 -10.69
CA LYS A 69 27.72 -7.41 -10.24
C LYS A 69 27.06 -8.47 -9.34
N CYS A 70 25.92 -8.19 -8.71
CA CYS A 70 25.25 -9.15 -7.83
C CYS A 70 24.47 -10.21 -8.63
N GLN A 71 24.20 -11.37 -8.02
CA GLN A 71 23.45 -12.49 -8.62
C GLN A 71 22.12 -12.07 -9.28
N TYR A 72 21.39 -11.12 -8.68
CA TYR A 72 20.11 -10.62 -9.23
C TYR A 72 20.28 -9.66 -10.40
N CYS A 73 21.43 -8.98 -10.50
CA CYS A 73 21.76 -8.17 -11.66
C CYS A 73 22.24 -9.05 -12.81
N LEU A 74 23.06 -10.08 -12.52
CA LEU A 74 23.60 -10.97 -13.54
C LEU A 74 22.53 -11.84 -14.21
N ARG A 75 21.50 -12.28 -13.47
CA ARG A 75 20.39 -13.09 -13.97
C ARG A 75 19.06 -12.32 -13.94
N LYS A 76 19.07 -11.09 -14.45
CA LYS A 76 17.95 -10.15 -14.35
C LYS A 76 16.71 -10.60 -15.13
N ASP A 77 16.94 -11.20 -16.28
CA ASP A 77 15.97 -11.80 -17.21
C ASP A 77 15.16 -12.92 -16.55
N VAL A 78 15.83 -13.83 -15.83
CA VAL A 78 15.19 -14.99 -15.18
C VAL A 78 14.60 -14.62 -13.81
N LEU A 79 15.39 -14.02 -12.91
CA LEU A 79 14.99 -13.85 -11.51
C LEU A 79 13.99 -12.70 -11.30
N LYS A 80 14.01 -11.69 -12.19
CA LYS A 80 13.19 -10.48 -12.11
C LYS A 80 13.23 -9.77 -10.74
N GLN A 81 14.30 -10.00 -9.97
CA GLN A 81 14.52 -9.40 -8.66
C GLN A 81 15.19 -8.02 -8.79
N ALA A 82 15.05 -7.20 -7.74
CA ALA A 82 15.81 -5.96 -7.61
C ALA A 82 17.27 -6.27 -7.22
N CYS A 83 18.19 -5.37 -7.59
CA CYS A 83 19.58 -5.42 -7.13
C CYS A 83 19.65 -5.58 -5.61
N VAL A 84 20.55 -6.45 -5.11
CA VAL A 84 20.72 -6.71 -3.67
C VAL A 84 20.92 -5.40 -2.89
N TYR A 85 21.77 -4.50 -3.42
CA TYR A 85 22.08 -3.20 -2.82
C TYR A 85 20.97 -2.17 -2.95
N ARG A 86 19.92 -2.45 -3.73
CA ARG A 86 18.76 -1.58 -3.89
C ARG A 86 17.51 -2.16 -3.23
N LYS A 87 17.54 -3.39 -2.72
CA LYS A 87 16.35 -4.00 -2.11
C LYS A 87 16.01 -3.29 -0.80
N CYS A 88 14.86 -2.61 -0.79
CA CYS A 88 14.33 -1.88 0.36
C CYS A 88 14.33 -2.79 1.58
N VAL A 89 14.86 -2.29 2.71
CA VAL A 89 14.99 -3.05 3.96
C VAL A 89 13.63 -3.59 4.39
N TYR A 90 12.58 -2.76 4.34
CA TYR A 90 11.23 -3.15 4.71
C TYR A 90 10.53 -4.10 3.72
N LEU A 91 11.05 -4.26 2.49
CA LEU A 91 10.54 -5.22 1.50
C LEU A 91 11.30 -6.55 1.50
N ARG A 92 12.26 -6.74 2.39
CA ARG A 92 12.93 -8.03 2.56
C ARG A 92 11.95 -9.00 3.21
N LYS A 93 12.02 -10.28 2.81
CA LYS A 93 11.31 -11.33 3.54
C LYS A 93 11.97 -11.41 4.93
N PRO A 94 11.20 -11.54 6.02
CA PRO A 94 11.79 -11.80 7.33
C PRO A 94 12.61 -13.11 7.24
N VAL A 95 13.78 -13.12 7.86
CA VAL A 95 14.56 -14.35 8.05
C VAL A 95 13.86 -15.12 9.17
N PRO A 96 13.36 -16.35 8.95
CA PRO A 96 12.88 -17.18 10.05
C PRO A 96 14.06 -17.37 11.02
N ARG A 97 13.85 -17.02 12.29
CA ARG A 97 14.84 -17.23 13.35
C ARG A 97 14.86 -18.70 13.75
#